data_AF-A0A7S1X204-F1
#
_entry.id   AF-A0A7S1X204-F1
#
_cell.length_a   1.000
_cell.length_b   1.000
_cell.length_c   1.000
_cell.angle_alpha   90.00
_cell.angle_beta   90.00
_cell.angle_gamma   90.00
#
_symmetry.space_group_name_H-M   'P 1'
#
loop_
_entity.id
_entity.type
_entity.pdbx_description
1 polymer ?
#
loop_
_entity_poly.entity_id
_entity_poly.type
_entity_poly.pdbx_seq_one_letter_code
_entity_poly.pdbx_strand_id
1 'polypeptide(L)'
;EQESNVEEFKRSIGDVVMYGDTVQLLHLSSGRYLSVKKTAALVERGNLQVTLLEAPDQGSCFLVKSGYRTRSEGDRVIFGEVVSLGSLGFQGMGLCVGK
;
A
#
# COMPACT_ATOMS: atom_id res chain seq x y z
N GLU A 1 -14.70 -14.84 0.76
CA GLU A 1 -13.69 -13.79 0.95
C GLU A 1 -13.49 -12.95 -0.31
N GLN A 2 -13.10 -13.54 -1.45
CA GLN A 2 -12.84 -12.77 -2.68
C GLN A 2 -14.07 -11.98 -3.20
N GLU A 3 -15.27 -12.56 -3.16
CA GLU A 3 -16.52 -11.85 -3.51
C GLU A 3 -16.81 -10.67 -2.57
N SER A 4 -16.63 -10.87 -1.26
CA SER A 4 -16.77 -9.79 -0.27
C SER A 4 -15.79 -8.66 -0.51
N ASN A 5 -14.54 -8.97 -0.90
CA ASN A 5 -13.53 -7.96 -1.22
C ASN A 5 -13.93 -7.14 -2.46
N VAL A 6 -14.54 -7.78 -3.46
CA VAL A 6 -15.03 -7.09 -4.67
C VAL A 6 -16.21 -6.19 -4.34
N GLU A 7 -17.13 -6.62 -3.49
CA GLU A 7 -18.23 -5.76 -3.03
C GLU A 7 -17.74 -4.56 -2.24
N GLU A 8 -16.80 -4.78 -1.32
CA GLU A 8 -16.20 -3.69 -0.53
C GLU A 8 -15.46 -2.70 -1.42
N PHE A 9 -14.68 -3.20 -2.40
CA PHE A 9 -14.03 -2.35 -3.40
C PHE A 9 -15.03 -1.51 -4.19
N LYS A 10 -16.17 -2.09 -4.58
CA LYS A 10 -17.22 -1.34 -5.30
C LYS A 10 -17.87 -0.26 -4.42
N ARG A 11 -18.02 -0.53 -3.12
CA ARG A 11 -18.59 0.43 -2.16
C ARG A 11 -17.66 1.61 -1.89
N SER A 12 -16.34 1.38 -1.92
CA SER A 12 -15.36 2.43 -1.65
C SER A 12 -15.01 3.31 -2.85
N ILE A 13 -15.60 3.05 -4.03
CA ILE A 13 -15.40 3.90 -5.22
C ILE A 13 -15.94 5.29 -4.94
N GLY A 14 -15.05 6.28 -4.97
CA GLY A 14 -15.38 7.69 -4.74
C GLY A 14 -15.11 8.18 -3.31
N ASP A 15 -14.73 7.28 -2.41
CA ASP A 15 -14.31 7.66 -1.06
C ASP A 15 -13.00 8.45 -1.08
N VAL A 16 -12.91 9.42 -0.17
CA VAL A 16 -11.71 10.23 0.00
C VAL A 16 -10.73 9.48 0.89
N VAL A 17 -9.52 9.24 0.39
CA VAL A 17 -8.44 8.64 1.17
C VAL A 17 -7.96 9.60 2.25
N MET A 18 -7.88 9.11 3.48
CA MET A 18 -7.38 9.81 4.65
C MET A 18 -6.01 9.26 5.07
N TYR A 19 -5.22 10.10 5.74
CA TYR A 19 -4.05 9.61 6.45
C TYR A 19 -4.52 8.66 7.57
N GLY A 20 -3.86 7.51 7.70
CA GLY A 20 -4.31 6.42 8.58
C GLY A 20 -5.15 5.35 7.87
N ASP A 21 -5.60 5.60 6.63
CA ASP A 21 -6.32 4.57 5.87
C ASP A 21 -5.40 3.43 5.45
N THR A 22 -6.00 2.25 5.36
CA THR A 22 -5.38 1.05 4.80
C THR A 22 -5.82 0.88 3.36
N VAL A 23 -4.86 0.89 2.44
CA VAL A 23 -5.10 0.79 1.00
C VAL A 23 -4.38 -0.41 0.39
N GLN A 24 -4.87 -0.83 -0.77
CA GLN A 24 -4.22 -1.81 -1.65
C GLN A 24 -3.94 -1.15 -3.00
N LEU A 25 -2.80 -1.46 -3.61
CA LEU A 25 -2.38 -0.86 -4.89
C LEU A 25 -2.48 -1.88 -6.02
N LEU A 26 -3.33 -1.59 -7.01
CA LEU A 26 -3.52 -2.40 -8.21
C LEU A 26 -2.78 -1.77 -9.40
N HIS A 27 -1.88 -2.53 -10.03
CA HIS A 27 -1.25 -2.14 -11.28
C HIS A 27 -2.20 -2.42 -12.45
N LEU A 28 -2.71 -1.36 -13.09
CA LEU A 28 -3.79 -1.47 -14.08
C LEU A 28 -3.42 -2.28 -15.32
N SER A 29 -2.18 -2.16 -15.82
CA SER A 29 -1.80 -2.84 -17.07
C SER A 29 -1.64 -4.35 -16.91
N SER A 30 -1.18 -4.81 -15.74
CA SER A 30 -1.07 -6.25 -15.45
C SER A 30 -2.27 -6.81 -14.68
N GLY A 31 -3.13 -5.96 -14.12
CA GLY A 31 -4.21 -6.37 -13.22
C GLY A 31 -3.71 -7.05 -11.95
N ARG A 32 -2.52 -6.68 -11.45
CA ARG A 32 -1.88 -7.33 -10.29
C ARG A 32 -1.66 -6.37 -9.12
N TYR A 33 -1.78 -6.89 -7.91
CA TYR A 33 -1.63 -6.15 -6.67
C TYR A 33 -0.17 -6.12 -6.20
N LEU A 34 0.26 -4.97 -5.71
CA LEU A 34 1.56 -4.82 -5.07
C LEU A 34 1.58 -5.54 -3.72
N SER A 35 2.59 -6.38 -3.47
CA SER A 35 2.74 -7.15 -2.24
C SER A 35 4.19 -7.19 -1.78
N VAL A 36 4.39 -7.00 -0.47
CA VAL A 36 5.68 -7.20 0.20
C VAL A 36 5.84 -8.66 0.61
N LYS A 37 7.03 -9.22 0.44
CA LYS A 37 7.38 -10.60 0.79
C LYS A 37 8.43 -10.65 1.90
N LYS A 38 8.43 -11.75 2.67
CA LYS A 38 9.42 -12.05 3.72
C LYS A 38 10.84 -12.26 3.17
N THR A 39 10.97 -12.50 1.87
CA THR A 39 12.24 -12.69 1.16
C THR A 39 12.96 -11.36 0.98
N ALA A 40 14.30 -11.40 0.97
CA ALA A 40 15.11 -10.21 0.71
C ALA A 40 14.94 -9.73 -0.74
N ALA A 41 15.04 -8.42 -0.96
CA ALA A 41 15.03 -7.85 -2.30
C ALA A 41 16.24 -8.34 -3.11
N LEU A 42 16.06 -8.41 -4.43
CA LEU A 42 17.06 -8.98 -5.35
C LEU A 42 18.34 -8.14 -5.42
N VAL A 43 18.19 -6.82 -5.42
CA VAL A 43 19.30 -5.86 -5.55
C VAL A 43 19.76 -5.41 -4.17
N GLU A 44 18.88 -4.76 -3.40
CA GLU A 44 19.20 -4.23 -2.07
C GLU A 44 18.84 -5.25 -0.98
N ARG A 45 19.75 -6.19 -0.69
CA ARG A 45 19.51 -7.31 0.24
C ARG A 45 19.11 -6.93 1.67
N GLY A 46 19.29 -5.66 2.07
CA GLY A 46 18.80 -5.13 3.36
C GLY A 46 17.30 -4.81 3.38
N ASN A 47 16.65 -4.79 2.21
CA ASN A 47 15.23 -4.51 2.03
C ASN A 47 14.43 -5.79 1.76
N LEU A 48 13.12 -5.71 1.97
CA LEU A 48 12.19 -6.78 1.64
C LEU A 48 11.83 -6.74 0.15
N GLN A 49 11.61 -7.92 -0.42
CA GLN A 49 11.18 -8.05 -1.80
C GLN A 49 9.76 -7.53 -1.97
N VAL A 50 9.54 -6.76 -3.03
CA VAL A 50 8.22 -6.31 -3.47
C VAL A 50 7.91 -6.99 -4.81
N THR A 51 6.70 -7.50 -4.97
CA THR A 51 6.27 -8.22 -6.18
C THR A 51 4.81 -7.91 -6.52
N LEU A 52 4.39 -8.29 -7.73
CA LEU A 52 3.02 -8.17 -8.21
C LEU A 52 2.32 -9.54 -8.20
N LEU A 53 1.15 -9.62 -7.57
CA LEU A 53 0.35 -10.85 -7.44
C LEU A 53 -1.03 -10.70 -8.08
N GLU A 54 -1.62 -11.81 -8.53
CA GLU A 54 -2.96 -11.80 -9.13
C GLU A 54 -4.07 -11.59 -8.09
N ALA A 55 -3.86 -12.05 -6.85
CA ALA A 55 -4.76 -11.82 -5.74
C ALA A 55 -4.00 -11.13 -4.58
N PRO A 56 -4.67 -10.22 -3.84
CA PRO A 56 -4.05 -9.58 -2.69
C PRO A 56 -3.83 -10.60 -1.56
N ASP A 57 -2.78 -10.37 -0.79
CA ASP A 57 -2.40 -11.14 0.39
C ASP A 57 -2.11 -10.23 1.59
N GLN A 58 -1.65 -10.81 2.71
CA GLN A 58 -1.28 -10.05 3.92
C GLN A 58 -0.20 -8.99 3.69
N GLY A 59 0.64 -9.17 2.66
CA GLY A 59 1.68 -8.22 2.27
C GLY A 59 1.19 -7.10 1.37
N SER A 60 -0.08 -7.12 0.95
CA SER A 60 -0.67 -6.19 -0.02
C SER A 60 -1.38 -5.00 0.62
N CYS A 61 -1.42 -4.92 1.96
CA CYS A 61 -2.08 -3.84 2.69
C CYS A 61 -1.05 -2.79 3.16
N PHE A 62 -1.32 -1.54 2.82
CA PHE A 62 -0.44 -0.40 3.09
C PHE A 62 -1.17 0.68 3.88
N LEU A 63 -0.54 1.17 4.93
CA LEU A 63 -1.00 2.29 5.74
C LEU A 63 -0.50 3.61 5.13
N VAL A 64 -1.41 4.54 4.86
CA VAL A 64 -1.09 5.85 4.32
C VAL A 64 -0.61 6.79 5.44
N LYS A 65 0.62 7.28 5.33
CA LYS A 65 1.24 8.19 6.32
C LYS A 65 1.74 9.47 5.66
N SER A 66 1.83 10.55 6.43
CA SER A 66 2.44 11.80 5.98
C SER A 66 3.95 11.62 5.78
N GLY A 67 4.45 11.90 4.58
CA GLY A 67 5.88 11.78 4.26
C GLY A 67 6.76 12.75 5.06
N TYR A 68 6.23 13.95 5.37
CA TYR A 68 6.93 14.98 6.15
C TYR A 68 6.39 15.15 7.57
N ARG A 69 5.52 14.24 8.05
CA ARG A 69 4.84 14.33 9.36
C ARG A 69 4.08 15.66 9.57
N THR A 70 3.57 16.24 8.49
CA THR A 70 2.82 17.51 8.49
C THR A 70 1.31 17.32 8.65
N ARG A 71 0.83 16.09 8.52
CA ARG A 71 -0.59 15.71 8.59
C ARG A 71 -0.81 14.68 9.68
N SER A 72 -1.96 14.76 10.32
CA SER A 72 -2.40 13.83 11.35
C SER A 72 -3.27 12.73 10.74
N GLU A 73 -3.42 11.60 11.45
CA GLU A 73 -4.41 10.59 11.08
C GLU A 73 -5.82 11.20 11.07
N GLY A 74 -6.63 10.82 10.07
CA GLY A 74 -7.95 11.38 9.80
C GLY A 74 -7.96 12.62 8.90
N ASP A 75 -6.80 13.25 8.63
CA ASP A 75 -6.71 14.32 7.63
C ASP A 75 -6.88 13.74 6.22
N ARG A 76 -7.52 14.49 5.32
CA ARG A 76 -7.65 14.11 3.91
C ARG A 76 -6.30 14.20 3.20
N VAL A 77 -5.97 13.19 2.40
CA VAL A 77 -4.81 13.25 1.50
C VAL A 77 -5.16 14.16 0.33
N ILE A 78 -4.32 15.17 0.08
CA ILE A 78 -4.52 16.11 -1.02
C ILE A 78 -3.60 15.76 -2.18
N PHE A 79 -4.10 15.94 -3.40
CA PHE A 79 -3.29 15.76 -4.61
C PHE A 79 -2.02 16.62 -4.56
N GLY A 80 -0.88 16.01 -4.88
CA GLY A 80 0.44 16.65 -4.86
C GLY A 80 1.17 16.58 -3.51
N GLU A 81 0.53 16.07 -2.45
CA GLU A 81 1.21 15.82 -1.19
C GLU A 81 2.14 14.60 -1.25
N VAL A 82 3.22 14.68 -0.49
CA VAL A 82 4.16 13.57 -0.34
C VAL A 82 3.66 12.63 0.74
N VAL A 83 3.34 11.40 0.33
CA VAL A 83 2.87 10.33 1.21
C VAL A 83 3.95 9.26 1.38
N SER A 84 3.93 8.60 2.54
CA SER A 84 4.71 7.40 2.82
C SER A 84 3.75 6.23 2.99
N LEU A 85 4.07 5.09 2.40
CA LEU A 85 3.27 3.87 2.49
C LEU A 85 3.98 2.87 3.39
N GLY A 86 3.41 2.62 4.57
CA GLY A 86 3.91 1.62 5.51
C GLY A 86 3.26 0.26 5.27
N SER A 87 4.04 -0.81 5.23
CA SER A 87 3.44 -2.15 5.15
C SER A 87 2.78 -2.53 6.48
N LEU A 88 1.54 -3.02 6.45
CA LEU A 88 0.87 -3.54 7.65
C LEU A 88 1.32 -4.96 7.98
N GLY A 89 1.57 -5.79 6.97
CA GLY A 89 2.10 -7.15 7.14
C GLY A 89 3.53 -7.19 7.66
N PHE A 90 4.27 -6.08 7.51
CA PHE A 90 5.68 -5.93 7.90
C PHE A 90 5.88 -4.63 8.68
N GLN A 91 5.52 -4.65 9.96
CA GLN A 91 5.55 -3.47 10.83
C GLN A 91 6.93 -2.79 10.83
N GLY A 92 6.89 -1.46 10.80
CA GLY A 92 8.10 -0.61 10.82
C GLY A 92 8.78 -0.44 9.46
N MET A 93 8.36 -1.17 8.41
CA MET A 93 8.93 -1.06 7.07
C MET A 93 8.08 -0.16 6.17
N GLY A 94 8.72 0.81 5.52
CA GLY A 94 8.12 1.66 4.49
C GLY A 94 8.52 1.20 3.09
N LEU A 95 7.65 1.43 2.10
CA LEU A 95 8.03 1.26 0.70
C LEU A 95 9.07 2.32 0.32
N CYS A 96 10.09 1.89 -0.41
CA CYS A 96 11.13 2.75 -0.97
C CYS A 96 11.36 2.42 -2.44
N VAL A 97 11.79 3.42 -3.19
CA VAL A 97 12.29 3.22 -4.55
C VAL A 97 13.79 2.96 -4.43
N GLY A 98 14.24 1.81 -4.95
CA GLY A 98 15.65 1.43 -4.93
C GLY A 98 16.53 2.43 -5.67
N LYS A 99 17.82 2.47 -5.31
CA LYS A 99 18.81 3.34 -5.96
C LYS A 99 19.23 2.86 -7.35
#